data_AF-A0A433NP30-F1
#
_entry.id   AF-A0A433NP30-F1
#
_cell.length_a   1.000
_cell.length_b   1.000
_cell.length_c   1.000
_cell.angle_alpha   90.00
_cell.angle_beta   90.00
_cell.angle_gamma   90.00
#
_symmetry.space_group_name_H-M   'P 1'
#
loop_
_entity.id
_entity.type
_entity.pdbx_description
1 polymer ?
#
loop_
_entity_poly.entity_id
_entity_poly.type
_entity_poly.pdbx_seq_one_letter_code
_entity_poly.pdbx_strand_id
1 'polypeptide(L)' 'MVHTYEVFVDIKEFSDQVSNSFQRGTTRYEIDAETKEKADGMAFIQAKSDHPRGTEYDVRVTRLLR' A
#
# COMPACT_ATOMS: atom_id res chain seq x y z
N MET A 1 -1.52 -22.59 -2.46
CA MET A 1 -2.47 -22.38 -1.34
C MET A 1 -2.63 -20.88 -1.16
N VAL A 2 -3.83 -20.40 -0.84
CA VAL A 2 -4.09 -18.97 -0.60
C VAL A 2 -3.86 -18.67 0.88
N HIS A 3 -3.29 -17.52 1.19
CA HIS A 3 -3.03 -17.03 2.54
C HIS A 3 -3.52 -15.59 2.67
N THR A 4 -3.99 -15.23 3.87
CA THR A 4 -4.31 -13.85 4.20
C THR A 4 -3.06 -13.10 4.62
N TYR A 5 -2.82 -11.96 4.01
CA TYR A 5 -1.73 -11.05 4.32
C TYR A 5 -2.29 -9.74 4.88
N GLU A 6 -1.67 -9.25 5.94
CA GLU A 6 -1.82 -7.86 6.37
C GLU A 6 -0.74 -7.05 5.67
N VAL A 7 -1.16 -6.05 4.91
CA VAL A 7 -0.26 -5.20 4.13
C VAL A 7 -0.42 -3.76 4.58
N PHE A 8 0.68 -3.16 5.03
CA PHE A 8 0.74 -1.72 5.30
C PHE A 8 1.42 -1.04 4.13
N VAL A 9 0.81 0.03 3.61
CA VAL A 9 1.39 0.85 2.56
C VAL A 9 1.59 2.25 3.12
N ASP A 10 2.84 2.65 3.27
CA ASP A 10 3.22 4.01 3.61
C ASP A 10 3.22 4.85 2.33
N ILE A 11 2.43 5.92 2.33
CA ILE A 11 2.15 6.74 1.17
C ILE A 11 2.61 8.16 1.46
N LYS A 12 3.34 8.72 0.50
CA LYS A 12 3.71 10.13 0.50
C LYS A 12 2.98 10.81 -0.65
N GLU A 13 2.19 11.82 -0.31
CA GLU A 13 1.40 12.59 -1.27
C GLU A 13 1.75 14.07 -1.17
N PHE A 14 1.73 14.79 -2.28
CA PHE A 14 1.83 16.24 -2.29
C PHE A 14 0.43 16.84 -2.45
N SER A 15 0.09 17.82 -1.60
CA SER A 15 -1.22 18.46 -1.66
C SER A 15 -1.39 19.24 -2.96
N ASP A 16 -0.31 19.88 -3.44
CA ASP A 16 -0.30 20.80 -4.58
C ASP A 16 1.03 20.68 -5.36
N GLN A 17 1.02 20.92 -6.67
CA GLN A 17 2.24 20.89 -7.52
C GLN A 17 3.22 22.04 -7.24
N VAL A 18 2.79 23.08 -6.53
CA VAL A 18 3.55 24.32 -6.34
C VAL A 18 4.19 24.41 -4.94
N SER A 19 3.65 23.70 -3.96
CA SER A 19 4.17 23.68 -2.59
C SER A 19 4.95 22.39 -2.33
N ASN A 20 6.09 22.52 -1.64
CA ASN A 20 6.83 21.37 -1.13
C ASN A 20 6.16 20.70 0.09
N SER A 21 4.91 21.06 0.40
CA SER A 21 4.17 20.44 1.50
C SER A 21 3.69 19.06 1.07
N PHE A 22 4.28 18.03 1.67
CA PHE A 22 3.84 16.65 1.53
C PHE A 22 3.10 16.21 2.79
N GLN A 23 2.14 15.32 2.59
CA GLN A 23 1.51 14.54 3.64
C GLN A 23 2.03 13.11 3.57
N ARG A 24 2.19 12.49 4.73
CA ARG A 24 2.55 11.07 4.84
C ARG A 24 1.47 10.36 5.62
N GLY A 25 0.97 9.27 5.06
CA GLY A 25 -0.03 8.41 5.68
C GLY A 25 0.36 6.94 5.56
N THR A 26 -0.27 6.10 6.36
CA THR A 26 -0.16 4.65 6.24
C THR A 26 -1.56 4.08 6.05
N THR A 27 -1.75 3.28 5.02
CA THR A 27 -3.02 2.55 4.81
C THR A 27 -2.79 1.07 5.04
N ARG A 28 -3.75 0.41 5.69
CA ARG A 28 -3.72 -1.04 5.93
C ARG A 28 -4.71 -1.74 4.99
N TYR A 29 -4.26 -2.83 4.38
CA TYR A 29 -5.08 -3.73 3.57
C TYR A 29 -4.98 -5.16 4.13
N GLU A 30 -6.08 -5.91 4.07
CA GLU A 30 -6.07 -7.37 4.22
C GLU A 30 -6.26 -7.97 2.82
N ILE A 31 -5.29 -8.77 2.38
CA ILE A 31 -5.25 -9.33 1.03
C ILE A 31 -5.05 -10.83 1.08
N ASP A 32 -5.96 -11.56 0.45
CA ASP A 32 -5.80 -12.98 0.19
C ASP A 32 -5.04 -13.21 -1.11
N ALA A 33 -3.88 -13.85 -1.03
CA ALA A 33 -3.02 -14.12 -2.18
C ALA A 33 -2.30 -15.47 -2.05
N GLU A 34 -1.81 -16.02 -3.15
CA GLU A 34 -1.03 -17.26 -3.09
C GLU A 34 0.42 -17.04 -2.62
N THR A 35 0.95 -15.83 -2.81
CA THR A 35 2.33 -15.48 -2.41
C THR A 35 2.43 -14.06 -1.87
N LYS A 36 3.55 -13.77 -1.19
CA LYS A 36 3.84 -12.45 -0.63
C LYS A 36 3.95 -11.39 -1.72
N GLU A 37 4.56 -11.74 -2.86
CA GLU A 37 4.79 -10.85 -4.00
C GLU A 37 3.47 -10.49 -4.70
N LYS A 38 2.51 -11.43 -4.76
CA LYS A 38 1.17 -11.14 -5.25
C LYS A 38 0.42 -10.20 -4.31
N ALA A 39 0.48 -10.44 -2.99
CA ALA A 39 -0.12 -9.55 -2.00
C ALA A 39 0.48 -8.13 -2.08
N ASP A 40 1.80 -8.03 -2.27
CA ASP A 40 2.52 -6.77 -2.48
C ASP A 40 1.99 -6.00 -3.69
N GLY A 41 1.95 -6.65 -4.86
CA GLY A 41 1.45 -6.03 -6.09
C GLY A 41 -0.03 -5.62 -6.00
N MET A 42 -0.87 -6.43 -5.37
CA MET A 42 -2.29 -6.10 -5.15
C MET A 42 -2.44 -4.90 -4.22
N ALA A 43 -1.68 -4.84 -3.11
CA ALA A 43 -1.71 -3.71 -2.18
C ALA A 43 -1.22 -2.42 -2.85
N PHE A 44 -0.17 -2.50 -3.66
CA PHE A 44 0.34 -1.36 -4.41
C PHE A 44 -0.70 -0.80 -5.39
N ILE A 45 -1.35 -1.69 -6.17
CA ILE A 45 -2.39 -1.28 -7.13
C ILE A 45 -3.57 -0.62 -6.40
N GLN A 46 -4.03 -1.22 -5.30
CA GLN A 46 -5.11 -0.67 -4.50
C GLN A 46 -4.73 0.69 -3.90
N ALA A 47 -3.55 0.80 -3.29
CA ALA A 47 -3.07 2.06 -2.72
C ALA A 47 -2.94 3.16 -3.77
N LYS A 48 -2.48 2.85 -4.98
CA LYS A 48 -2.39 3.82 -6.07
C LYS A 48 -3.77 4.27 -6.58
N SER A 49 -4.77 3.39 -6.51
CA SER A 49 -6.15 3.75 -6.85
C SER A 49 -6.78 4.66 -5.80
N ASP A 50 -6.55 4.35 -4.51
CA ASP A 50 -7.13 5.08 -3.39
C ASP A 50 -6.43 6.43 -3.16
N HIS A 51 -5.13 6.51 -3.49
CA HIS A 51 -4.25 7.67 -3.30
C HIS A 51 -3.62 8.07 -4.64
N PRO A 52 -4.39 8.55 -5.63
CA PRO A 52 -3.89 8.80 -6.99
C PRO A 52 -2.85 9.93 -7.06
N ARG A 53 -2.70 10.72 -5.99
CA ARG A 53 -1.69 11.79 -5.87
C ARG A 53 -0.42 11.31 -5.14
N GLY A 54 -0.37 10.06 -4.71
CA GLY A 54 0.82 9.47 -4.10
C GLY A 54 1.99 9.41 -5.06
N THR A 55 3.11 9.94 -4.62
CA THR A 55 4.37 9.96 -5.36
C THR A 55 5.29 8.81 -4.96
N GLU A 56 5.18 8.32 -3.73
CA GLU A 56 5.95 7.19 -3.21
C GLU A 56 5.01 6.26 -2.45
N TYR A 57 5.22 4.95 -2.60
CA TYR A 57 4.47 3.89 -1.92
C TYR A 57 5.50 2.87 -1.42
N ASP A 58 5.59 2.71 -0.11
CA ASP A 58 6.42 1.68 0.52
C ASP A 58 5.52 0.60 1.11
N VAL A 59 5.67 -0.63 0.63
CA VAL A 59 4.74 -1.73 0.90
C VAL A 59 5.40 -2.72 1.85
N ARG A 60 4.71 -2.99 2.96
CA ARG A 60 5.15 -3.91 4.01
C ARG A 60 4.13 -5.02 4.18
N VAL A 61 4.47 -6.20 3.66
CA VAL A 61 3.60 -7.38 3.68
C VAL A 61 3.96 -8.31 4.84
N THR A 62 2.96 -8.65 5.64
CA THR A 62 3.04 -9.63 6.73
C THR A 62 2.01 -10.73 6.50
N ARG A 63 2.43 -11.99 6.49
CA ARG A 63 1.50 -13.12 6.40
C ARG A 63 0.82 -13.32 7.76
N LEU A 64 -0.51 -13.36 7.78
CA LEU A 64 -1.25 -13.71 8.98
C LEU A 64 -1.26 -15.23 9.16
N LEU A 65 -0.97 -15.67 10.38
CA LEU A 65 -1.08 -17.07 10.79
C LEU A 65 -2.50 -17.28 11.35
N ARG A 66 -3.48 -17.32 10.45
CA ARG A 66 -4.87 -17.72 10.76
C ARG A 66 -5.09 -19.16 10.34
#